data_AF-A0A2G5T1K3-F1
#
_entry.id   AF-A0A2G5T1K3-F1
#
_cell.length_a   1.000
_cell.length_b   1.000
_cell.length_c   1.000
_cell.angle_alpha   90.00
_cell.angle_beta   90.00
_cell.angle_gamma   90.00
#
_symmetry.space_group_name_H-M   'P 1'
#
loop_
_entity.id
_entity.type
_entity.pdbx_description
1 polymer ?
#
loop_
_entity_poly.entity_id
_entity_poly.type
_entity_poly.pdbx_seq_one_letter_code
_entity_poly.pdbx_strand_id
1 'polypeptide(L)'
;MISYFIVENRENNSVPYKPLETVESETEQLLEDNKIVRESKVSGKILWMKNIVLISSLMIMLAPKELIPLVARWFAVAEPYENGPDNLNNDTIYLEMKSQLRKMLPNIKKKLFILDSFPRAKSKEIGRIAEEMKKGRKTMTEINKALYDPKQFEFGRHRHAELVKNECGSKCELIDYVEAFWNKTMNQFQYFDSNGFSYFTTGAHLSAHGLEYVRPIYTETRL
;
A
#
# COMPACT_ATOMS: atom_id res chain seq x y z
N MET A 1 -0.46 4.65 6.80
CA MET A 1 0.08 4.62 5.44
C MET A 1 1.14 3.54 5.39
N ILE A 2 1.15 2.67 4.39
CA ILE A 2 2.16 1.61 4.32
C ILE A 2 3.27 2.10 3.40
N SER A 3 4.44 2.38 3.96
CA SER A 3 5.65 2.56 3.17
C SER A 3 6.19 1.17 2.85
N TYR A 4 6.19 0.79 1.58
CA TYR A 4 6.81 -0.45 1.13
C TYR A 4 8.27 -0.19 0.81
N PHE A 5 9.14 -1.08 1.26
CA PHE A 5 10.55 -1.08 0.92
C PHE A 5 10.84 -2.24 -0.02
N ILE A 6 11.36 -1.95 -1.20
CA ILE A 6 11.87 -2.97 -2.12
C ILE A 6 13.39 -2.90 -2.04
N VAL A 7 13.99 -4.01 -1.61
CA VAL A 7 15.45 -4.11 -1.48
C VAL A 7 16.00 -4.83 -2.70
N GLU A 8 16.86 -4.16 -3.47
CA GLU A 8 17.60 -4.81 -4.54
C GLU A 8 18.94 -5.33 -3.99
N ASN A 9 19.02 -6.66 -3.85
CA ASN A 9 20.22 -7.36 -3.38
C ASN A 9 20.79 -8.36 -4.40
N ARG A 10 20.24 -8.42 -5.62
CA ARG A 10 20.61 -9.41 -6.65
C ARG A 10 21.82 -8.96 -7.49
N GLU A 11 22.69 -9.90 -7.85
CA GLU A 11 23.87 -9.65 -8.69
C GLU A 11 23.56 -9.62 -10.20
N ASN A 12 22.41 -10.13 -10.66
CA ASN A 12 21.99 -10.15 -12.08
C ASN A 12 20.47 -9.90 -12.27
N ASN A 13 20.11 -9.06 -13.25
CA ASN A 13 18.73 -8.61 -13.55
C ASN A 13 17.96 -9.50 -14.56
N SER A 14 18.33 -10.76 -14.75
CA SER A 14 17.79 -11.61 -15.82
C SER A 14 16.50 -12.39 -15.48
N VAL A 15 15.52 -11.77 -14.83
CA VAL A 15 14.17 -12.36 -14.77
C VAL A 15 13.17 -11.35 -15.35
N PRO A 16 12.70 -11.54 -16.59
CA PRO A 16 11.58 -10.76 -17.09
C PRO A 16 10.37 -11.13 -16.25
N TYR A 17 9.63 -10.11 -15.79
CA TYR A 17 8.32 -10.28 -15.18
C TYR A 17 7.47 -11.04 -16.21
N LYS A 18 7.23 -12.35 -16.00
CA LYS A 18 6.34 -13.12 -16.86
C LYS A 18 4.93 -12.57 -16.65
N PRO A 19 4.17 -12.25 -17.71
CA PRO A 19 2.77 -11.87 -17.58
C PRO A 19 2.03 -12.95 -16.80
N LEU A 20 1.31 -12.55 -15.76
CA LEU A 20 0.45 -13.43 -14.98
C LEU A 20 -0.82 -13.72 -15.81
N GLU A 21 -0.72 -14.63 -16.78
CA GLU A 21 -1.86 -15.20 -17.52
C GLU A 21 -2.84 -15.98 -16.62
N THR A 22 -2.51 -16.16 -15.34
CA THR A 22 -3.25 -17.03 -14.40
C THR A 22 -4.22 -16.29 -13.47
N VAL A 23 -4.24 -14.96 -13.42
CA VAL A 23 -5.07 -14.22 -12.44
C VAL A 23 -6.56 -14.33 -12.76
N GLU A 24 -6.96 -14.36 -14.04
CA GLU A 24 -8.37 -14.54 -14.41
C GLU A 24 -8.86 -15.95 -14.07
N SER A 25 -8.07 -16.99 -14.38
CA SER A 25 -8.41 -18.38 -14.02
C SER A 25 -8.43 -18.63 -12.52
N GLU A 26 -7.50 -18.01 -11.76
CA GLU A 26 -7.46 -18.10 -10.31
C GLU A 26 -8.64 -17.36 -9.66
N THR A 27 -9.12 -16.29 -10.27
CA THR A 27 -10.27 -15.52 -9.76
C THR A 27 -11.60 -16.26 -9.98
N GLU A 28 -11.77 -16.94 -11.11
CA GLU A 28 -12.93 -17.80 -11.37
C GLU A 28 -12.98 -19.00 -10.41
N GLN A 29 -11.84 -19.63 -10.17
CA GLN A 29 -11.72 -20.76 -9.24
C GLN A 29 -12.03 -20.35 -7.79
N LEU A 30 -11.56 -19.16 -7.36
CA LEU A 30 -11.86 -18.60 -6.03
C LEU A 30 -13.34 -18.24 -5.84
N LEU A 31 -14.07 -17.91 -6.92
CA LEU A 31 -15.50 -17.61 -6.87
C LEU A 31 -16.35 -18.89 -6.74
N GLU A 32 -15.96 -19.97 -7.42
CA GLU A 32 -16.58 -21.30 -7.27
C GLU A 32 -16.36 -21.89 -5.89
N ASP A 33 -15.12 -21.84 -5.38
CA ASP A 33 -14.78 -22.33 -4.05
C ASP A 33 -15.53 -21.56 -2.94
N ASN A 34 -15.71 -20.24 -3.10
CA ASN A 34 -16.48 -19.45 -2.14
C ASN A 34 -17.98 -19.78 -2.11
N LYS A 35 -18.55 -20.26 -3.22
CA LYS A 35 -19.94 -20.68 -3.31
C LYS A 35 -20.16 -22.00 -2.57
N ILE A 36 -19.27 -22.96 -2.76
CA ILE A 36 -19.29 -24.29 -2.08
C ILE A 36 -19.07 -24.11 -0.57
N VAL A 37 -18.18 -23.20 -0.17
CA VAL A 37 -17.87 -22.95 1.25
C VAL A 37 -19.00 -22.22 1.99
N ARG A 38 -19.90 -21.50 1.31
CA ARG A 38 -21.04 -20.82 1.98
C ARG A 38 -22.06 -21.80 2.55
N GLU A 39 -22.27 -22.95 1.92
CA GLU A 39 -23.25 -23.96 2.36
C GLU A 39 -22.78 -24.74 3.60
N SER A 40 -21.46 -24.85 3.81
CA SER A 40 -20.84 -25.55 4.96
C SER A 40 -20.66 -24.66 6.21
N LYS A 41 -20.72 -23.33 6.06
CA LYS A 41 -20.20 -22.33 7.01
C LYS A 41 -21.02 -22.06 8.28
N VAL A 42 -22.27 -22.51 8.40
CA VAL A 42 -23.12 -22.07 9.53
C VAL A 42 -22.75 -22.76 10.85
N SER A 43 -22.29 -24.01 10.82
CA SER A 43 -21.97 -24.78 12.04
C SER A 43 -20.48 -24.73 12.44
N GLY A 44 -19.55 -24.74 11.47
CA GLY A 44 -18.10 -24.71 11.74
C GLY A 44 -17.53 -23.33 12.13
N LYS A 45 -18.25 -22.23 11.87
CA LYS A 45 -17.78 -20.85 12.08
C LYS A 45 -17.45 -20.52 13.53
N ILE A 46 -18.23 -21.05 14.49
CA ILE A 46 -18.08 -20.71 15.90
C ILE A 46 -16.86 -21.39 16.51
N LEU A 47 -16.56 -22.63 16.11
CA LEU A 47 -15.39 -23.36 16.59
C LEU A 47 -14.09 -22.85 15.93
N TRP A 48 -14.15 -22.50 14.64
CA TRP A 48 -13.01 -21.97 13.90
C TRP A 48 -12.61 -20.55 14.36
N MET A 49 -13.60 -19.69 14.66
CA MET A 49 -13.35 -18.35 15.22
C MET A 49 -12.62 -18.41 16.56
N LYS A 50 -12.99 -19.34 17.45
CA LYS A 50 -12.31 -19.51 18.75
C LYS A 50 -10.85 -19.95 18.60
N ASN A 51 -10.59 -20.90 17.68
CA ASN A 51 -9.23 -21.37 17.42
C ASN A 51 -8.36 -20.33 16.71
N ILE A 52 -8.92 -19.52 15.80
CA ILE A 52 -8.20 -18.41 15.18
C ILE A 52 -7.86 -17.33 16.20
N VAL A 53 -8.78 -16.96 17.09
CA VAL A 53 -8.51 -15.96 18.13
C VAL A 53 -7.41 -16.43 19.08
N LEU A 54 -7.38 -17.73 19.42
CA LEU A 54 -6.32 -18.34 20.23
C LEU A 54 -4.97 -18.35 19.51
N ILE A 55 -4.94 -18.75 18.23
CA ILE A 55 -3.71 -18.76 17.42
C ILE A 55 -3.21 -17.34 17.17
N SER A 56 -4.09 -16.38 16.87
CA SER A 56 -3.70 -14.98 16.70
C SER A 56 -3.19 -14.37 18.01
N SER A 57 -3.81 -14.70 19.15
CA SER A 57 -3.33 -14.24 20.46
C SER A 57 -1.97 -14.85 20.81
N LEU A 58 -1.76 -16.13 20.49
CA LEU A 58 -0.48 -16.81 20.69
C LEU A 58 0.60 -16.23 19.77
N MET A 59 0.28 -15.91 18.51
CA MET A 59 1.20 -15.26 17.57
C MET A 59 1.51 -13.82 17.97
N ILE A 60 0.57 -13.08 18.57
CA ILE A 60 0.82 -11.74 19.13
C ILE A 60 1.71 -11.83 20.39
N MET A 61 1.58 -12.89 21.20
CA MET A 61 2.43 -13.13 22.37
C MET A 61 3.83 -13.65 22.00
N LEU A 62 3.96 -14.38 20.89
CA LEU A 62 5.22 -14.96 20.41
C LEU A 62 5.96 -14.05 19.41
N ALA A 63 5.31 -13.03 18.87
CA ALA A 63 5.99 -11.95 18.20
C ALA A 63 6.90 -11.24 19.22
N PRO A 64 8.20 -11.02 18.92
CA PRO A 64 9.06 -10.22 19.76
C PRO A 64 8.35 -8.89 20.06
N LYS A 65 8.27 -8.47 21.33
CA LYS A 65 7.66 -7.17 21.71
C LYS A 65 8.29 -5.97 20.98
N GLU A 66 9.46 -6.16 20.39
CA GLU A 66 10.19 -5.23 19.52
C GLU A 66 9.62 -5.12 18.08
N LEU A 67 8.96 -6.16 17.56
CA LEU A 67 8.46 -6.20 16.16
C LEU A 67 7.09 -5.52 16.00
N ILE A 68 6.26 -5.58 17.05
CA ILE A 68 4.90 -5.02 17.06
C ILE A 68 4.90 -3.48 16.96
N PRO A 69 5.77 -2.74 17.69
CA PRO A 69 5.90 -1.28 17.53
C PRO A 69 6.43 -0.89 16.15
N LEU A 70 7.35 -1.68 15.59
CA LEU A 70 7.93 -1.47 14.27
C LEU A 70 6.83 -1.38 13.21
N VAL A 71 6.04 -2.45 13.07
CA VAL A 71 4.97 -2.54 12.06
C VAL A 71 3.86 -1.52 12.36
N ALA A 72 3.46 -1.35 13.62
CA ALA A 72 2.43 -0.38 14.00
C ALA A 72 2.80 1.08 13.68
N ARG A 73 4.08 1.45 13.78
CA ARG A 73 4.55 2.83 13.53
C ARG A 73 4.93 3.11 12.08
N TRP A 74 5.22 2.09 11.26
CA TRP A 74 5.25 2.26 9.80
C TRP A 74 3.90 2.74 9.25
N PHE A 75 2.78 2.38 9.89
CA PHE A 75 1.47 2.93 9.54
C PHE A 75 1.31 4.42 9.86
N ALA A 76 2.16 4.97 10.73
CA ALA A 76 2.06 6.34 11.25
C ALA A 76 2.85 7.39 10.44
N VAL A 77 3.48 7.00 9.32
CA VAL A 77 4.33 7.92 8.53
C VAL A 77 3.59 9.18 8.05
N ALA A 78 2.27 9.14 7.92
CA ALA A 78 1.43 10.27 7.54
C ALA A 78 0.70 10.94 8.73
N GLU A 79 1.04 10.59 9.98
CA GLU A 79 0.45 11.25 11.15
C GLU A 79 0.92 12.70 11.26
N PRO A 80 0.09 13.60 11.84
CA PRO A 80 0.47 14.99 12.06
C PRO A 80 1.79 15.13 12.81
N TYR A 81 2.52 16.20 12.52
CA TYR A 81 3.64 16.61 13.34
C TYR A 81 3.15 17.08 14.71
N GLU A 82 3.83 16.67 15.78
CA GLU A 82 3.56 17.21 17.12
C GLU A 82 3.98 18.69 17.22
N ASN A 83 5.10 19.07 16.60
CA ASN A 83 5.70 20.42 16.70
C ASN A 83 5.95 21.06 15.32
N GLY A 84 5.20 20.66 14.29
CA GLY A 84 5.37 21.15 12.92
C GLY A 84 6.53 20.49 12.13
N PRO A 85 6.56 20.68 10.79
CA PRO A 85 7.51 20.01 9.90
C PRO A 85 8.97 20.45 10.07
N ASP A 86 9.22 21.68 10.53
CA ASP A 86 10.58 22.23 10.69
C ASP A 86 11.35 21.56 11.85
N ASN A 87 10.63 20.89 12.76
CA ASN A 87 11.19 20.25 13.95
C ASN A 87 11.36 18.73 13.77
N LEU A 88 11.77 18.29 12.58
CA LEU A 88 12.00 16.87 12.25
C LEU A 88 12.91 16.13 13.24
N ASN A 89 13.92 16.80 13.79
CA ASN A 89 14.82 16.19 14.77
C ASN A 89 14.13 15.85 16.11
N ASN A 90 12.94 16.39 16.36
CA ASN A 90 12.10 16.08 17.51
C ASN A 90 10.87 15.23 17.13
N ASP A 91 10.69 14.93 15.84
CA ASP A 91 9.60 14.08 15.37
C ASP A 91 9.92 12.62 15.69
N THR A 92 9.14 12.04 16.60
CA THR A 92 9.33 10.66 17.07
C THR A 92 9.14 9.61 15.97
N ILE A 93 8.30 9.89 14.97
CA ILE A 93 8.09 9.01 13.80
C ILE A 93 9.32 9.08 12.90
N TYR A 94 9.82 10.28 12.61
CA TYR A 94 11.01 10.45 11.77
C TYR A 94 12.27 9.86 12.40
N LEU A 95 12.48 10.09 13.70
CA LEU A 95 13.62 9.51 14.44
C LEU A 95 13.59 7.97 14.41
N GLU A 96 12.41 7.37 14.51
CA GLU A 96 12.26 5.92 14.40
C GLU A 96 12.52 5.43 12.97
N MET A 97 11.93 6.07 11.95
CA MET A 97 12.20 5.75 10.54
C MET A 97 13.70 5.78 10.24
N LYS A 98 14.40 6.81 10.74
CA LYS A 98 15.85 6.96 10.67
C LYS A 98 16.60 5.83 11.38
N SER A 99 16.19 5.47 12.60
CA SER A 99 16.76 4.35 13.36
C SER A 99 16.63 3.03 12.60
N GLN A 100 15.44 2.75 12.04
CA GLN A 100 15.17 1.53 11.29
C GLN A 100 15.95 1.48 9.98
N LEU A 101 15.97 2.58 9.23
CA LEU A 101 16.75 2.68 8.00
C LEU A 101 18.24 2.40 8.27
N ARG A 102 18.82 3.00 9.32
CA ARG A 102 20.23 2.79 9.69
C ARG A 102 20.55 1.32 10.01
N LYS A 103 19.61 0.56 10.56
CA LYS A 103 19.77 -0.88 10.81
C LYS A 103 19.74 -1.70 9.51
N MET A 104 18.96 -1.26 8.52
CA MET A 104 18.83 -1.96 7.24
C MET A 104 19.98 -1.66 6.28
N LEU A 105 20.40 -0.40 6.17
CA LEU A 105 21.36 0.08 5.16
C LEU A 105 22.68 -0.73 5.05
N PRO A 106 23.32 -1.20 6.14
CA PRO A 106 24.53 -2.00 6.04
C PRO A 106 24.36 -3.30 5.26
N ASN A 107 23.14 -3.86 5.24
CA ASN A 107 22.82 -5.12 4.59
C ASN A 107 22.31 -4.95 3.14
N ILE A 108 22.21 -3.70 2.67
CA ILE A 108 21.72 -3.38 1.33
C ILE A 108 22.93 -3.16 0.42
N LYS A 109 23.09 -4.06 -0.56
CA LYS A 109 24.23 -4.08 -1.47
C LYS A 109 24.12 -3.03 -2.57
N LYS A 110 22.94 -2.90 -3.18
CA LYS A 110 22.71 -1.99 -4.32
C LYS A 110 21.84 -0.81 -3.92
N LYS A 111 20.53 -1.01 -3.85
CA LYS A 111 19.56 0.09 -3.69
C LYS A 111 18.36 -0.31 -2.84
N LEU A 112 17.84 0.68 -2.12
CA LEU A 112 16.60 0.62 -1.35
C LEU A 112 15.56 1.51 -2.04
N PHE A 113 14.52 0.90 -2.58
CA PHE A 113 13.39 1.65 -3.10
C PHE A 113 12.38 1.84 -1.98
N ILE A 114 11.94 3.08 -1.80
CA ILE A 114 10.94 3.48 -0.82
C ILE A 114 9.72 3.94 -1.61
N LEU A 115 8.59 3.25 -1.45
CA LEU A 115 7.34 3.75 -2.00
C LEU A 115 6.94 5.00 -1.24
N ASP A 116 6.83 6.11 -1.95
CA ASP A 116 6.47 7.37 -1.34
C ASP A 116 4.99 7.37 -0.91
N SER A 117 4.71 8.25 0.03
CA SER A 117 3.42 8.48 0.63
C SER A 117 2.41 8.95 -0.41
N PHE A 118 1.29 8.22 -0.52
CA PHE A 118 0.22 8.46 -1.48
C PHE A 118 -1.16 8.54 -0.79
N PRO A 119 -2.09 9.40 -1.26
CA PRO A 119 -3.42 9.55 -0.68
C PRO A 119 -4.22 8.25 -0.71
N ARG A 120 -4.87 7.95 0.41
CA ARG A 120 -5.61 6.70 0.57
C ARG A 120 -6.95 6.74 -0.15
N ALA A 121 -7.43 5.55 -0.53
CA ALA A 121 -8.80 5.32 -0.90
C ALA A 121 -9.63 4.91 0.33
N LYS A 122 -10.84 5.48 0.48
CA LYS A 122 -11.81 5.06 1.49
C LYS A 122 -12.29 3.64 1.16
N SER A 123 -11.84 2.64 1.92
CA SER A 123 -12.14 1.23 1.65
C SER A 123 -13.64 0.92 1.52
N LYS A 124 -14.50 1.64 2.26
CA LYS A 124 -15.96 1.47 2.17
C LYS A 124 -16.54 1.90 0.82
N GLU A 125 -15.94 2.92 0.20
CA GLU A 125 -16.41 3.45 -1.09
C GLU A 125 -15.87 2.63 -2.27
N ILE A 126 -14.73 1.93 -2.11
CA ILE A 126 -14.16 1.06 -3.16
C ILE A 126 -15.18 0.00 -3.59
N GLY A 127 -15.82 -0.68 -2.64
CA GLY A 127 -16.82 -1.71 -2.94
C GLY A 127 -18.09 -1.19 -3.62
N ARG A 128 -18.28 0.14 -3.69
CA ARG A 128 -19.48 0.78 -4.25
C ARG A 128 -19.26 1.32 -5.66
N ILE A 129 -18.03 1.29 -6.19
CA ILE A 129 -17.69 1.84 -7.51
C ILE A 129 -18.60 1.27 -8.60
N ALA A 130 -18.63 -0.05 -8.74
CA ALA A 130 -19.43 -0.73 -9.77
C ALA A 130 -20.94 -0.44 -9.63
N GLU A 131 -21.43 -0.36 -8.39
CA GLU A 131 -22.83 -0.03 -8.11
C GLU A 131 -23.18 1.41 -8.54
N GLU A 132 -22.35 2.38 -8.17
CA GLU A 132 -22.57 3.79 -8.47
C GLU A 132 -22.44 4.08 -9.98
N MET A 133 -21.51 3.40 -10.66
CA MET A 133 -21.40 3.46 -12.11
C MET A 133 -22.63 2.86 -12.80
N LYS A 134 -23.11 1.69 -12.36
CA LYS A 134 -24.31 1.04 -12.93
C LYS A 134 -25.56 1.89 -12.76
N LYS A 135 -25.70 2.61 -11.64
CA LYS A 135 -26.82 3.53 -11.41
C LYS A 135 -26.78 4.74 -12.35
N GLY A 136 -25.61 5.15 -12.83
CA GLY A 136 -25.43 6.29 -13.73
C GLY A 136 -25.80 7.66 -13.12
N ARG A 137 -25.97 7.74 -11.79
CA ARG A 137 -26.37 8.99 -11.10
C ARG A 137 -25.21 9.89 -10.73
N LYS A 138 -24.01 9.33 -10.63
CA LYS A 138 -22.78 10.05 -10.32
C LYS A 138 -21.83 9.95 -11.48
N THR A 139 -21.14 11.04 -11.74
CA THR A 139 -20.01 11.10 -12.66
C THR A 139 -18.79 10.36 -12.08
N MET A 140 -17.87 9.97 -12.96
CA MET A 140 -16.54 9.46 -12.60
C MET A 140 -15.85 10.39 -11.58
N THR A 141 -15.98 11.70 -11.78
CA THR A 141 -15.40 12.71 -10.91
C THR A 141 -15.95 12.63 -9.49
N GLU A 142 -17.27 12.54 -9.33
CA GLU A 142 -17.93 12.48 -8.02
C GLU A 142 -17.62 11.18 -7.27
N ILE A 143 -17.52 10.05 -7.98
CA ILE A 143 -17.17 8.76 -7.36
C ILE A 143 -15.72 8.80 -6.84
N ASN A 144 -14.78 9.30 -7.64
CA ASN A 144 -13.38 9.47 -7.22
C ASN A 144 -13.23 10.45 -6.04
N LYS A 145 -13.99 11.55 -6.04
CA LYS A 145 -14.03 12.48 -4.91
C LYS A 145 -14.54 11.81 -3.62
N ALA A 146 -15.51 10.90 -3.73
CA ALA A 146 -15.98 10.13 -2.57
C ALA A 146 -14.90 9.19 -2.03
N LEU A 147 -14.11 8.57 -2.92
CA LEU A 147 -13.00 7.68 -2.59
C LEU A 147 -11.82 8.40 -1.91
N TYR A 148 -11.61 9.68 -2.19
CA TYR A 148 -10.50 10.45 -1.63
C TYR A 148 -10.53 10.50 -0.09
N ASP A 149 -9.45 10.00 0.54
CA ASP A 149 -9.19 10.10 1.98
C ASP A 149 -7.95 10.98 2.21
N PRO A 150 -8.12 12.26 2.58
CA PRO A 150 -7.04 13.25 2.68
C PRO A 150 -6.19 13.07 3.95
N LYS A 151 -5.87 11.83 4.35
CA LYS A 151 -5.03 11.57 5.53
C LYS A 151 -3.57 11.95 5.26
N GLN A 152 -3.34 13.26 5.20
CA GLN A 152 -2.10 14.00 5.37
C GLN A 152 -0.87 13.31 4.78
N PHE A 153 -1.03 12.79 3.57
CA PHE A 153 0.01 11.99 2.94
C PHE A 153 1.26 12.83 2.68
N GLU A 154 1.09 14.14 2.56
CA GLU A 154 2.11 15.17 2.42
C GLU A 154 3.14 15.13 3.57
N PHE A 155 2.71 14.84 4.81
CA PHE A 155 3.63 14.72 5.95
C PHE A 155 4.53 13.49 5.80
N GLY A 156 3.98 12.40 5.29
CA GLY A 156 4.75 11.21 4.97
C GLY A 156 5.76 11.46 3.85
N ARG A 157 5.33 12.18 2.80
CA ARG A 157 6.21 12.57 1.69
C ARG A 157 7.38 13.41 2.18
N HIS A 158 7.11 14.39 3.03
CA HIS A 158 8.15 15.22 3.62
C HIS A 158 9.14 14.39 4.46
N ARG A 159 8.65 13.47 5.32
CA ARG A 159 9.51 12.57 6.10
C ARG A 159 10.37 11.67 5.21
N HIS A 160 9.79 11.09 4.15
CA HIS A 160 10.54 10.24 3.21
C HIS A 160 11.61 11.02 2.43
N ALA A 161 11.28 12.23 1.95
CA ALA A 161 12.22 13.08 1.23
C ALA A 161 13.44 13.42 2.11
N GLU A 162 13.20 13.80 3.36
CA GLU A 162 14.28 14.11 4.30
C GLU A 162 15.06 12.87 4.73
N LEU A 163 14.41 11.71 4.83
CA LEU A 163 15.09 10.43 5.09
C LEU A 163 16.05 10.06 3.95
N VAL A 164 15.58 10.15 2.70
CA VAL A 164 16.42 9.87 1.53
C VAL A 164 17.57 10.87 1.42
N LYS A 165 17.28 12.16 1.56
CA LYS A 165 18.27 13.22 1.46
C LYS A 165 19.36 13.13 2.54
N ASN A 166 18.98 12.88 3.80
CA ASN A 166 19.89 13.02 4.93
C ASN A 166 20.50 11.70 5.42
N GLU A 167 19.88 10.55 5.18
CA GLU A 167 20.31 9.28 5.81
C GLU A 167 20.86 8.23 4.84
N CYS A 168 20.36 8.13 3.60
CA CYS A 168 20.83 7.12 2.65
C CYS A 168 21.29 7.64 1.29
N GLY A 169 20.94 8.87 0.91
CA GLY A 169 21.37 9.48 -0.34
C GLY A 169 21.12 8.58 -1.54
N SER A 170 22.18 8.37 -2.33
CA SER A 170 22.16 7.57 -3.56
C SER A 170 21.85 6.08 -3.37
N LYS A 171 21.94 5.55 -2.14
CA LYS A 171 21.50 4.18 -1.82
C LYS A 171 19.99 4.04 -1.77
N CYS A 172 19.24 5.14 -1.66
CA CYS A 172 17.79 5.11 -1.69
C CYS A 172 17.22 5.73 -2.96
N GLU A 173 16.03 5.30 -3.32
CA GLU A 173 15.22 5.93 -4.36
C GLU A 173 13.76 5.96 -3.95
N LEU A 174 13.12 7.11 -4.14
CA LEU A 174 11.69 7.23 -3.92
C LEU A 174 10.94 6.83 -5.19
N ILE A 175 9.99 5.93 -5.02
CA ILE A 175 9.03 5.60 -6.07
C ILE A 175 7.78 6.42 -5.83
N ASP A 176 7.44 7.29 -6.76
CA ASP A 176 6.29 8.17 -6.64
C ASP A 176 5.14 7.76 -7.55
N TYR A 177 3.98 7.52 -6.96
CA TYR A 177 2.75 7.19 -7.67
C TYR A 177 1.81 8.38 -7.88
N VAL A 178 2.13 9.56 -7.34
CA VAL A 178 1.22 10.71 -7.37
C VAL A 178 0.87 11.09 -8.80
N GLU A 179 1.86 11.22 -9.68
CA GLU A 179 1.61 11.60 -11.08
C GLU A 179 0.82 10.53 -11.83
N ALA A 180 1.10 9.24 -11.59
CA ALA A 180 0.41 8.15 -12.27
C ALA A 180 -1.10 8.14 -11.96
N PHE A 181 -1.49 8.37 -10.70
CA PHE A 181 -2.89 8.40 -10.31
C PHE A 181 -3.53 9.79 -10.41
N TRP A 182 -2.79 10.85 -10.69
CA TRP A 182 -3.36 12.18 -10.86
C TRP A 182 -3.94 12.35 -12.27
N ASN A 183 -5.27 12.44 -12.36
CA ASN A 183 -5.92 12.71 -13.63
C ASN A 183 -5.99 14.22 -13.88
N LYS A 184 -5.20 14.69 -14.85
CA LYS A 184 -5.11 16.12 -15.22
C LYS A 184 -6.43 16.69 -15.73
N THR A 185 -7.25 15.90 -16.42
CA THR A 185 -8.55 16.31 -16.95
C THR A 185 -9.58 16.51 -15.85
N MET A 186 -9.62 15.58 -14.88
CA MET A 186 -10.52 15.69 -13.73
C MET A 186 -9.98 16.61 -12.63
N ASN A 187 -8.69 16.95 -12.68
CA ASN A 187 -7.95 17.69 -11.66
C ASN A 187 -8.07 17.04 -10.26
N GLN A 188 -7.95 15.71 -10.20
CA GLN A 188 -8.04 14.93 -8.96
C GLN A 188 -7.42 13.54 -9.12
N PHE A 189 -7.21 12.85 -8.00
CA PHE A 189 -6.79 11.46 -7.98
C PHE A 189 -7.85 10.53 -8.57
N GLN A 190 -7.40 9.61 -9.42
CA GLN A 190 -8.20 8.56 -10.02
C GLN A 190 -7.88 7.21 -9.38
N TYR A 191 -8.90 6.60 -8.80
CA TYR A 191 -8.82 5.37 -8.01
C TYR A 191 -9.34 4.14 -8.76
N PHE A 192 -9.94 4.33 -9.94
CA PHE A 192 -10.50 3.27 -10.76
C PHE A 192 -10.55 3.66 -12.25
N ASP A 193 -10.64 2.67 -13.14
CA ASP A 193 -10.67 2.88 -14.59
C ASP A 193 -12.07 3.21 -15.14
N SER A 194 -12.18 3.43 -16.46
CA SER A 194 -13.46 3.72 -17.13
C SER A 194 -14.47 2.56 -17.09
N ASN A 195 -14.04 1.35 -16.74
CA ASN A 195 -14.89 0.16 -16.63
C ASN A 195 -15.36 -0.08 -15.19
N GLY A 196 -14.83 0.65 -14.21
CA GLY A 196 -15.15 0.49 -12.80
C GLY A 196 -14.21 -0.43 -12.03
N PHE A 197 -13.09 -0.85 -12.62
CA PHE A 197 -12.08 -1.64 -11.93
C PHE A 197 -11.23 -0.73 -11.04
N SER A 198 -11.27 -1.00 -9.73
CA SER A 198 -10.48 -0.26 -8.75
C SER A 198 -9.00 -0.60 -8.85
N TYR A 199 -8.15 0.43 -8.81
CA TYR A 199 -6.70 0.27 -8.64
C TYR A 199 -6.31 -0.09 -7.20
N PHE A 200 -7.25 0.01 -6.25
CA PHE A 200 -7.01 -0.23 -4.83
C PHE A 200 -7.94 -1.31 -4.29
N THR A 201 -7.42 -2.18 -3.41
CA THR A 201 -8.24 -3.15 -2.68
C THR A 201 -8.73 -2.58 -1.36
N THR A 202 -7.85 -1.90 -0.61
CA THR A 202 -8.17 -1.25 0.67
C THR A 202 -7.17 -0.14 0.97
N GLY A 203 -7.63 1.02 1.47
CA GLY A 203 -6.72 2.04 2.00
C GLY A 203 -5.62 2.47 1.03
N ALA A 204 -4.41 1.93 1.21
CA ALA A 204 -3.23 2.17 0.37
C ALA A 204 -2.74 0.92 -0.41
N HIS A 205 -3.45 -0.21 -0.30
CA HIS A 205 -3.10 -1.45 -1.00
C HIS A 205 -3.60 -1.41 -2.44
N LEU A 206 -2.68 -1.59 -3.39
CA LEU A 206 -3.02 -1.75 -4.81
C LEU A 206 -3.73 -3.08 -5.06
N SER A 207 -4.64 -3.08 -6.04
CA SER A 207 -5.17 -4.31 -6.65
C SER A 207 -4.19 -4.84 -7.70
N ALA A 208 -4.43 -6.04 -8.23
CA ALA A 208 -3.70 -6.54 -9.38
C ALA A 208 -3.77 -5.52 -10.54
N HIS A 209 -4.96 -4.99 -10.82
CA HIS A 209 -5.15 -3.94 -11.82
C HIS A 209 -4.35 -2.66 -11.51
N GLY A 210 -4.29 -2.25 -10.25
CA GLY A 210 -3.45 -1.12 -9.83
C GLY A 210 -1.96 -1.36 -9.99
N LEU A 211 -1.48 -2.58 -9.73
CA LEU A 211 -0.08 -2.96 -9.95
C LEU A 211 0.29 -2.94 -11.42
N GLU A 212 -0.59 -3.43 -12.31
CA GLU A 212 -0.41 -3.31 -13.75
C GLU A 212 -0.33 -1.85 -14.21
N TYR A 213 -1.21 -1.01 -13.64
CA TYR A 213 -1.28 0.41 -13.98
C TYR A 213 0.01 1.17 -13.62
N VAL A 214 0.62 0.88 -12.47
CA VAL A 214 1.88 1.52 -12.04
C VAL A 214 3.13 0.79 -12.51
N ARG A 215 3.00 -0.40 -13.12
CA ARG A 215 4.14 -1.20 -13.61
C ARG A 215 5.12 -0.39 -14.46
N PRO A 216 4.68 0.49 -15.40
CA PRO A 216 5.60 1.27 -16.22
C PRO A 216 6.64 2.07 -15.42
N ILE A 217 6.27 2.57 -14.23
CA ILE A 217 7.18 3.30 -13.33
C ILE A 217 8.38 2.43 -12.97
N TYR A 218 8.16 1.14 -12.71
CA TYR A 218 9.22 0.21 -12.36
C TYR A 218 10.09 -0.21 -13.55
N THR A 219 9.52 -0.24 -14.75
CA THR A 219 10.22 -0.72 -15.95
C THR A 219 10.98 0.40 -16.67
N GLU A 220 10.46 1.63 -16.66
CA GLU A 220 11.11 2.81 -17.25
C GLU A 220 12.26 3.32 -16.39
N THR A 221 12.19 3.12 -15.07
CA THR A 221 13.27 3.47 -14.13
C THR A 221 14.51 2.58 -14.29
N ARG A 222 14.48 1.53 -15.14
CA ARG A 222 15.58 0.59 -15.43
C ARG A 222 16.54 0.37 -14.24
N LEU A 223 16.09 -0.53 -13.36
CA LEU A 223 16.96 -1.38 -12.53
C LEU A 223 18.12 -1.97 -13.32
#